data_AF-A0A2E4Y8H9-F1
#
_entry.id   AF-A0A2E4Y8H9-F1
#
_cell.length_a   1.000
_cell.length_b   1.000
_cell.length_c   1.000
_cell.angle_alpha   90.00
_cell.angle_beta   90.00
_cell.angle_gamma   90.00
#
_symmetry.space_group_name_H-M   'P 1'
#
loop_
_entity.id
_entity.type
_entity.pdbx_description
1 polymer ?
#
loop_
_entity_poly.entity_id
_entity_poly.type
_entity_poly.pdbx_seq_one_letter_code
_entity_poly.pdbx_strand_id
1 'polypeptide(L)'
;MVVFFALSRCISISKRGRTMMYEFHFKGVYSGQRVDRIICKSDKKLEIVEGNEYILKLRFLSIKKTDLIGYVKKFVKLEEISY
;
A
#
# COMPACT_ATOMS: atom_id res chain seq x y z
N MET A 1 -3.05 -0.26 -18.32
CA MET A 1 -2.83 -0.79 -16.95
C MET A 1 -2.95 0.37 -15.99
N VAL A 2 -3.89 0.34 -15.03
CA VAL A 2 -4.18 1.52 -14.19
C VAL A 2 -3.15 1.66 -13.08
N VAL A 3 -2.53 2.84 -13.00
CA VAL A 3 -1.57 3.23 -11.96
C VAL A 3 -2.32 4.04 -10.92
N PHE A 4 -2.15 3.69 -9.65
CA PHE A 4 -2.78 4.39 -8.53
C PHE A 4 -1.70 4.91 -7.58
N PHE A 5 -1.83 6.17 -7.14
CA PHE A 5 -0.96 6.78 -6.14
C PHE A 5 -1.73 6.99 -4.85
N ALA A 6 -1.11 6.67 -3.72
CA ALA A 6 -1.74 6.80 -2.41
C ALA A 6 -0.74 7.31 -1.39
N LEU A 7 -1.16 8.29 -0.59
CA LEU A 7 -0.51 8.64 0.67
C LEU A 7 -1.12 7.77 1.77
N SER A 8 -0.29 7.02 2.47
CA SER A 8 -0.76 5.97 3.37
C SER A 8 0.24 5.68 4.49
N ARG A 9 -0.23 5.10 5.59
CA ARG A 9 0.61 4.71 6.73
C ARG A 9 0.71 3.20 6.79
N CYS A 10 1.93 2.65 6.87
CA CYS A 10 2.10 1.21 7.07
C CYS A 10 1.66 0.85 8.49
N ILE A 11 0.66 -0.03 8.62
CA ILE A 11 0.10 -0.43 9.91
C ILE A 11 0.50 -1.84 10.33
N SER A 12 0.80 -2.72 9.37
CA SER A 12 1.24 -4.08 9.66
C SER A 12 2.04 -4.67 8.51
N ILE A 13 3.05 -5.45 8.86
CA ILE A 13 3.86 -6.26 7.95
C ILE A 13 3.78 -7.70 8.44
N SER A 14 3.20 -8.57 7.62
CA SER A 14 3.09 -9.99 7.93
C SER A 14 3.72 -10.84 6.83
N LYS A 15 4.06 -12.08 7.17
CA LYS A 15 4.62 -13.05 6.22
C LYS A 15 3.68 -14.23 6.12
N ARG A 16 3.25 -14.57 4.91
CA ARG A 16 2.42 -15.75 4.63
C ARG A 16 3.14 -16.65 3.63
N GLY A 17 3.81 -17.68 4.15
CA GLY A 17 4.69 -18.54 3.35
C GLY A 17 5.90 -17.77 2.82
N ARG A 18 6.06 -17.72 1.49
CA ARG A 18 7.14 -16.95 0.83
C ARG A 18 6.77 -15.50 0.52
N THR A 19 5.51 -15.11 0.70
CA THR A 19 5.02 -13.77 0.33
C THR A 19 4.94 -12.88 1.57
N MET A 20 5.51 -11.69 1.47
CA MET A 20 5.34 -10.60 2.41
C MET A 20 4.04 -9.85 2.10
N MET A 21 3.29 -9.52 3.15
CA MET A 21 2.09 -8.71 3.09
C MET A 21 2.32 -7.42 3.84
N TYR A 22 2.00 -6.30 3.20
CA TYR A 22 2.12 -4.96 3.75
C TYR A 22 0.72 -4.36 3.77
N GLU A 23 0.24 -4.05 4.97
CA GLU A 23 -1.04 -3.41 5.19
C GLU A 23 -0.81 -1.93 5.45
N PHE A 24 -1.53 -1.10 4.72
CA PHE A 24 -1.50 0.34 4.89
C PHE A 24 -2.89 0.85 5.23
N HIS A 25 -2.97 1.70 6.24
CA HIS A 25 -4.13 2.53 6.47
C HIS A 25 -4.19 3.61 5.38
N PHE A 26 -5.36 3.76 4.78
CA PHE A 26 -5.65 4.70 3.71
C PHE A 26 -7.07 5.22 3.85
N LYS A 27 -7.37 6.43 3.40
CA LYS A 27 -8.76 6.89 3.30
C LYS A 27 -8.93 7.61 1.98
N GLY A 28 -9.72 7.04 1.08
CA GLY A 28 -9.97 7.65 -0.21
C GLY A 28 -11.02 6.93 -1.03
N VAL A 29 -11.10 7.32 -2.29
CA VAL A 29 -12.02 6.73 -3.28
C VAL A 29 -11.23 6.32 -4.50
N TYR A 30 -11.47 5.11 -4.99
CA TYR A 30 -10.92 4.61 -6.25
C TYR A 30 -12.06 4.13 -7.15
N SER A 31 -12.17 4.73 -8.33
CA SER A 31 -13.23 4.41 -9.31
C SER A 31 -14.64 4.40 -8.69
N GLY A 32 -14.94 5.39 -7.86
CA GLY A 32 -16.23 5.53 -7.16
C GLY A 32 -16.42 4.64 -5.94
N GLN A 33 -15.47 3.75 -5.62
CA GLN A 33 -15.53 2.87 -4.45
C GLN A 33 -14.69 3.42 -3.30
N ARG A 34 -15.25 3.39 -2.09
CA ARG A 34 -14.53 3.75 -0.86
C ARG A 34 -13.43 2.74 -0.57
N VAL A 35 -12.24 3.24 -0.24
CA VAL A 35 -11.07 2.44 0.16
C VAL A 35 -10.56 2.94 1.50
N ASP A 36 -10.51 2.04 2.49
CA ASP A 36 -10.04 2.32 3.85
C ASP A 36 -8.67 1.68 4.15
N ARG A 37 -8.25 0.73 3.32
CA ARG A 37 -6.95 0.06 3.46
C ARG A 37 -6.37 -0.34 2.12
N ILE A 38 -5.05 -0.41 2.06
CA ILE A 38 -4.31 -0.93 0.93
C ILE A 38 -3.55 -2.17 1.41
N ILE A 39 -3.74 -3.29 0.71
CA ILE A 39 -3.05 -4.55 0.99
C ILE A 39 -2.11 -4.84 -0.18
N CYS A 40 -0.82 -4.75 0.09
CA CYS A 40 0.21 -5.04 -0.90
C CYS A 40 0.85 -6.40 -0.65
N LYS A 41 0.99 -7.19 -1.72
CA LYS A 41 1.75 -8.45 -1.70
C LYS A 41 3.10 -8.24 -2.34
N SER A 42 4.15 -8.87 -1.83
CA SER A 42 5.47 -8.87 -2.44
C SER A 42 6.21 -10.15 -2.12
N ASP A 43 6.85 -10.76 -3.10
CA ASP A 43 7.73 -11.92 -2.86
C ASP A 43 9.13 -11.50 -2.38
N LYS A 44 9.42 -10.20 -2.42
CA LYS A 44 10.65 -9.60 -1.89
C LYS A 44 10.34 -8.76 -0.65
N LYS A 45 11.25 -8.77 0.32
CA LYS A 45 11.20 -7.85 1.46
C LYS A 45 11.48 -6.44 0.95
N LEU A 46 10.49 -5.56 1.11
CA LEU A 46 10.60 -4.12 0.91
C LEU A 46 11.10 -3.45 2.19
N GLU A 47 11.83 -2.34 2.04
CA GLU A 47 12.30 -1.48 3.14
C GLU A 47 11.19 -0.56 3.67
N ILE A 48 10.00 -1.12 3.82
CA ILE A 48 8.84 -0.46 4.42
C ILE A 48 8.83 -0.83 5.89
N VAL A 49 8.59 0.16 6.74
CA VAL A 49 8.64 0.04 8.19
C VAL A 49 7.25 0.35 8.75
N GLU A 50 6.80 -0.47 9.69
CA GLU A 50 5.54 -0.25 10.40
C GLU A 50 5.56 1.11 11.12
N GLY A 51 4.40 1.77 11.16
CA GLY A 51 4.24 3.07 11.78
C GLY A 51 4.59 4.25 10.89
N ASN A 52 5.38 4.06 9.83
CA ASN A 52 5.81 5.15 8.94
C ASN A 52 4.81 5.44 7.81
N GLU A 53 4.86 6.68 7.33
CA GLU A 53 4.02 7.18 6.24
C GLU A 53 4.77 7.15 4.91
N TYR A 54 4.05 6.82 3.84
CA TYR A 54 4.60 6.60 2.51
C TYR A 54 3.69 7.13 1.42
N ILE A 55 4.30 7.65 0.35
CA ILE A 55 3.66 7.78 -0.95
C ILE A 55 3.91 6.49 -1.74
N LEU A 56 2.84 5.77 -2.07
CA LEU A 56 2.90 4.52 -2.81
C LEU A 56 2.48 4.72 -4.26
N LYS A 57 3.25 4.14 -5.18
CA LYS A 57 2.82 3.88 -6.56
C LYS A 57 2.43 2.41 -6.67
N LEU A 58 1.16 2.15 -6.97
CA LEU A 58 0.57 0.82 -6.90
C LEU A 58 0.16 0.30 -8.27
N ARG A 59 0.37 -0.99 -8.51
CA ARG A 59 -0.33 -1.75 -9.54
C ARG A 59 -1.59 -2.33 -8.92
N PHE A 60 -2.73 -1.80 -9.32
CA PHE A 60 -4.06 -2.27 -8.90
C PHE A 60 -4.31 -3.72 -9.36
N LEU A 61 -4.96 -4.51 -8.49
CA LEU A 61 -5.47 -5.84 -8.84
C LEU A 61 -6.98 -5.94 -8.65
N SER A 62 -7.48 -5.59 -7.47
CA SER A 62 -8.89 -5.75 -7.11
C SER A 62 -9.24 -4.91 -5.88
N ILE A 63 -10.53 -4.59 -5.71
CA ILE A 63 -11.09 -4.14 -4.44
C ILE A 63 -11.90 -5.27 -3.85
N LYS A 64 -11.73 -5.55 -2.55
CA LYS A 64 -12.59 -6.46 -1.79
C LYS A 64 -13.12 -5.71 -0.57
N LYS A 65 -14.44 -5.51 -0.50
CA LYS A 65 -15.07 -4.61 0.49
C LYS A 65 -14.44 -3.21 0.38
N THR A 66 -13.67 -2.79 1.38
CA THR A 66 -12.97 -1.49 1.42
C THR A 66 -11.45 -1.63 1.29
N ASP A 67 -10.95 -2.83 0.98
CA ASP A 67 -9.52 -3.12 0.84
C ASP A 67 -9.11 -3.08 -0.64
N LEU A 68 -8.21 -2.16 -0.99
CA LEU A 68 -7.55 -2.13 -2.29
C LEU A 68 -6.36 -3.08 -2.27
N ILE A 69 -6.40 -4.10 -3.11
CA ILE A 69 -5.35 -5.12 -3.19
C ILE A 69 -4.48 -4.82 -4.41
N GLY A 70 -3.16 -4.82 -4.20
CA GLY A 70 -2.21 -4.46 -5.25
C GLY A 70 -0.78 -4.93 -5.01
N TYR A 71 0.11 -4.45 -5.88
CA TYR A 71 1.56 -4.58 -5.74
C TYR A 71 2.20 -3.19 -5.64
N VAL A 72 3.15 -3.01 -4.73
CA VAL A 72 3.97 -1.79 -4.68
C VAL A 72 4.94 -1.80 -5.87
N LYS A 73 4.89 -0.75 -6.68
CA LYS A 73 5.84 -0.51 -7.79
C LYS A 73 6.95 0.43 -7.37
N LYS A 74 6.62 1.49 -6.63
CA LYS A 74 7.55 2.41 -5.99
C LYS A 74 6.94 2.88 -4.68
N PHE A 75 7.77 3.24 -3.72
CA PHE A 75 7.37 3.90 -2.49
C PHE A 75 8.42 4.95 -2.14
N VAL A 76 8.01 6.01 -1.46
CA VAL A 76 8.90 7.02 -0.88
C VAL A 76 8.41 7.29 0.53
N LYS A 77 9.33 7.33 1.51
CA LYS A 77 8.97 7.67 2.88
C LYS A 77 8.61 9.14 2.94
N LEU A 78 7.49 9.49 3.60
CA LEU A 78 7.01 10.87 3.59
C LEU A 78 8.00 11.84 4.25
N GLU A 79 8.68 11.39 5.31
CA GLU A 79 9.76 12.12 6.00
C GLU A 79 10.93 12.51 5.09
N GLU A 80 11.16 11.80 3.98
CA GLU A 80 12.23 12.13 3.02
C GLU A 80 11.86 13.28 2.08
N ILE A 81 10.59 13.71 2.10
CA ILE A 81 10.05 14.76 1.22
C ILE A 81 9.63 16.00 2.02
N SER A 82 9.31 15.85 3.31
CA SER A 82 8.94 16.96 4.19
C SER A 82 10.17 17.67 4.76
N TYR A 83 10.21 18.99 4.62
CA TYR A 83 11.25 19.89 5.13
C TYR A 83 11.20 20.08 6.65
#